data_AF-A0A1L5KJ01-F1
#
_entry.id   AF-A0A1L5KJ01-F1
#
_cell.length_a   1.000
_cell.length_b   1.000
_cell.length_c   1.000
_cell.angle_alpha   90.00
_cell.angle_beta   90.00
_cell.angle_gamma   90.00
#
_symmetry.space_group_name_H-M   'P 1'
#
loop_
_entity.id
_entity.type
_entity.pdbx_description
1 polymer ?
#
loop_
_entity_poly.entity_id
_entity_poly.type
_entity_poly.pdbx_seq_one_letter_code
_entity_poly.pdbx_strand_id
1 'polypeptide(L)'
;MLGASFLFHRELRSYEIKNAPHGSHCGGVEAAAEAARRRRRILPNRIFYIADGYVRQSRCLTRKHGGVGERNVEGGNGMRKISGNKLLVKALKEEGVDTLFGYPGACTIDISDELYKQGDIKVILPRHEQALVHEADAYARSTGKVGVCLVTSGPGATNLVTGLATANYDSVPLVCFTGQVARHLIGNDAFQEVDIVGITRSITKYGVTVHRREELGRIIKEAFYIARSGKPGPVLVDLPKDVMGELGSPEYPKEVNIRGYKPNTNVHIGQLKRAVKLLNHAKKPLFPAGGGVNIAGA
;
A
#
# COMPACT_ATOMS: atom_id res chain seq x y z
N MET A 1 -35.16 6.34 11.03
CA MET A 1 -35.82 6.00 12.31
C MET A 1 -34.79 5.36 13.21
N LEU A 2 -34.58 5.96 14.38
CA LEU A 2 -33.68 5.54 15.45
C LEU A 2 -34.12 4.21 16.09
N GLY A 3 -33.15 3.49 16.67
CA GLY A 3 -33.39 2.74 17.91
C GLY A 3 -32.83 1.33 17.93
N ALA A 4 -31.74 1.14 18.68
CA ALA A 4 -31.64 0.12 19.74
C ALA A 4 -30.27 0.23 20.46
N SER A 5 -30.16 1.21 21.37
CA SER A 5 -29.23 1.13 22.49
C SER A 5 -29.86 0.23 23.56
N PHE A 6 -29.13 -0.77 24.04
CA PHE A 6 -29.50 -1.49 25.26
C PHE A 6 -28.36 -1.39 26.28
N LEU A 7 -28.78 -1.04 27.50
CA LEU A 7 -27.98 -0.76 28.69
C LEU A 7 -27.13 -1.96 29.14
N PHE A 8 -25.95 -1.67 29.70
CA PHE A 8 -25.57 -2.23 30.99
C PHE A 8 -24.87 -1.17 31.84
N HIS A 9 -25.31 -1.05 33.09
CA HIS A 9 -25.01 0.01 34.04
C HIS A 9 -24.06 -0.52 35.13
N ARG A 10 -23.07 0.31 35.49
CA ARG A 10 -22.33 0.43 36.77
C ARG A 10 -21.92 -0.86 37.53
N GLU A 11 -20.60 -1.07 37.61
CA GLU A 11 -19.93 -1.38 38.88
C GLU A 11 -18.51 -0.78 38.88
N LEU A 12 -18.37 0.45 39.37
CA LEU A 12 -17.08 1.05 39.69
C LEU A 12 -16.74 0.61 41.13
N ARG A 13 -15.85 -0.37 41.27
CA ARG A 13 -15.15 -0.60 42.54
C ARG A 13 -13.85 0.16 42.54
N SER A 14 -13.83 1.20 43.36
CA SER A 14 -12.64 1.89 43.85
C SER A 14 -11.70 0.88 44.50
N TYR A 15 -10.50 0.69 43.94
CA TYR A 15 -9.40 0.03 44.65
C TYR A 15 -8.61 1.11 45.39
N GLU A 16 -8.80 1.17 46.71
CA GLU A 16 -7.92 1.89 47.62
C GLU A 16 -6.51 1.28 47.54
N ILE A 17 -5.52 2.06 47.11
CA ILE A 17 -4.11 1.72 47.26
C ILE A 17 -3.71 2.07 48.70
N LYS A 18 -3.72 1.07 49.58
CA LYS A 18 -3.09 1.16 50.91
C LYS A 18 -1.63 0.71 50.79
N ASN A 19 -0.74 1.69 50.99
CA ASN A 19 0.65 1.62 51.46
C ASN A 19 1.39 0.28 51.30
N ALA A 20 2.32 0.23 50.34
CA ALA A 20 3.45 -0.70 50.33
C ALA A 20 4.78 0.09 50.39
N PRO A 21 5.79 -0.39 51.14
CA PRO A 21 7.00 0.37 51.47
C PRO A 21 7.97 0.49 50.27
N HIS A 22 8.75 1.56 50.29
CA HIS A 22 9.85 1.81 49.36
C HIS A 22 10.88 0.66 49.34
N GLY A 23 11.13 0.09 48.16
CA GLY A 23 12.24 -0.86 47.95
C GLY A 23 12.35 -1.42 46.52
N SER A 24 13.32 -0.92 45.76
CA SER A 24 14.05 -1.53 44.61
C SER A 24 13.27 -2.24 43.49
N HIS A 25 13.25 -1.60 42.30
CA HIS A 25 12.84 -2.16 41.01
C HIS A 25 13.95 -3.02 40.36
N CYS A 26 13.68 -4.31 40.14
CA CYS A 26 14.24 -5.14 39.06
C CYS A 26 13.53 -6.51 39.08
N GLY A 27 12.60 -6.77 38.16
CA GLY A 27 11.90 -8.07 38.11
C GLY A 27 10.88 -8.30 37.00
N GLY A 28 10.63 -7.32 36.11
CA GLY A 28 9.60 -7.43 35.06
C GLY A 28 10.09 -7.93 33.70
N VAL A 29 11.39 -8.05 33.47
CA VAL A 29 11.97 -8.28 32.13
C VAL A 29 12.20 -9.76 31.79
N GLU A 30 12.27 -10.64 32.79
CA GLU A 30 12.57 -12.07 32.56
C GLU A 30 11.32 -12.88 32.14
N ALA A 31 10.13 -12.50 32.59
CA ALA A 31 8.89 -13.23 32.30
C ALA A 31 8.44 -13.13 30.81
N ALA A 32 8.79 -12.03 30.12
CA ALA A 32 8.45 -11.86 28.70
C ALA A 32 9.40 -12.62 27.76
N ALA A 33 10.66 -12.81 28.16
CA ALA A 33 11.67 -13.51 27.36
C ALA A 33 11.44 -15.03 27.34
N GLU A 34 10.85 -15.59 28.39
CA GLU A 34 10.60 -17.03 28.50
C GLU A 34 9.39 -17.50 27.67
N ALA A 35 8.38 -16.63 27.50
CA ALA A 35 7.22 -16.88 26.63
C ALA A 35 7.59 -16.91 25.14
N ALA A 36 8.61 -16.14 24.71
CA ALA A 36 9.09 -16.10 23.33
C ALA A 36 9.91 -17.34 22.93
N ARG A 37 10.53 -18.05 23.89
CA ARG A 37 11.33 -19.26 23.62
C ARG A 37 10.47 -20.51 23.41
N ARG A 38 9.25 -20.58 23.95
CA ARG A 38 8.36 -21.75 23.81
C ARG A 38 7.58 -21.84 22.50
N ARG A 39 7.61 -20.83 21.61
CA ARG A 39 6.95 -20.88 20.29
C ARG A 39 7.88 -21.22 19.12
N ARG A 40 9.14 -21.59 19.36
CA ARG A 40 10.10 -22.06 18.32
C ARG A 40 10.03 -23.57 18.03
N ARG A 41 8.87 -24.19 18.17
CA ARG A 41 8.63 -25.54 17.65
C ARG A 41 7.32 -25.52 16.88
N ILE A 42 7.43 -25.79 15.57
CA ILE A 42 6.42 -26.11 14.56
C ILE A 42 6.57 -25.16 13.34
N LEU A 43 7.21 -25.74 12.30
CA LEU A 43 7.16 -25.49 10.85
C LEU A 43 8.58 -25.50 10.24
N PRO A 44 8.99 -26.60 9.58
CA PRO A 44 10.21 -26.65 8.79
C PRO A 44 9.97 -26.11 7.37
N ASN A 45 11.06 -25.67 6.74
CA ASN A 45 11.21 -25.23 5.35
C ASN A 45 10.83 -23.78 5.05
N ARG A 46 11.83 -22.88 5.14
CA ARG A 46 12.27 -22.07 3.99
C ARG A 46 13.58 -21.33 4.30
N ILE A 47 14.34 -21.17 3.22
CA ILE A 47 15.73 -20.74 3.08
C ILE A 47 16.00 -19.40 3.79
N PHE A 48 16.98 -19.41 4.71
CA PHE A 48 17.58 -18.22 5.30
C PHE A 48 18.81 -17.82 4.49
N TYR A 49 18.88 -16.56 4.06
CA TYR A 49 20.16 -15.92 3.76
C TYR A 49 20.54 -15.05 4.96
N ILE A 50 21.63 -15.43 5.63
CA ILE A 50 22.30 -14.61 6.65
C ILE A 50 23.45 -13.90 5.94
N ALA A 51 23.53 -12.58 6.08
CA ALA A 51 24.75 -11.84 5.77
C ALA A 51 25.14 -11.05 7.01
N ASP A 52 26.33 -11.40 7.51
CA ASP A 52 26.99 -10.91 8.69
C ASP A 52 27.37 -9.42 8.60
N GLY A 53 27.60 -8.86 9.79
CA GLY A 53 27.73 -7.44 10.04
C GLY A 53 28.95 -6.77 9.44
N TYR A 54 28.86 -5.43 9.38
CA TYR A 54 30.02 -4.55 9.42
C TYR A 54 29.61 -3.24 10.10
N VAL A 55 30.08 -3.06 11.33
CA VAL A 55 30.04 -1.79 12.06
C VAL A 55 31.21 -0.96 11.59
N ARG A 56 30.96 0.21 10.98
CA ARG A 56 31.94 1.29 10.89
C ARG A 56 31.27 2.64 11.10
N GLN A 57 31.55 3.23 12.26
CA GLN A 57 31.37 4.66 12.49
C GLN A 57 32.27 5.47 11.55
N SER A 58 31.75 6.54 10.95
CA SER A 58 32.52 7.75 10.65
C SER A 58 31.64 8.96 10.38
N ARG A 59 31.69 9.89 11.34
CA ARG A 59 31.74 11.36 11.24
C ARG A 59 30.84 12.08 10.22
N CYS A 60 29.88 12.80 10.80
CA CYS A 60 29.15 13.92 10.23
C CYS A 60 30.11 15.04 9.78
N LEU A 61 30.06 15.38 8.49
CA LEU A 61 30.66 16.59 7.93
C LEU A 61 29.54 17.44 7.33
N THR A 62 29.30 18.59 7.94
CA THR A 62 28.41 19.64 7.44
C THR A 62 29.00 20.24 6.16
N ARG A 63 28.24 20.20 5.05
CA ARG A 63 28.58 20.95 3.84
C ARG A 63 27.44 21.87 3.43
N LYS A 64 27.82 23.14 3.22
CA LYS A 64 26.99 24.29 2.87
C LYS A 64 26.29 24.12 1.52
N HIS A 65 25.13 24.77 1.42
CA HIS A 65 24.30 24.90 0.23
C HIS A 65 25.08 25.48 -0.96
N GLY A 66 24.94 24.83 -2.11
CA GLY A 66 25.29 25.38 -3.42
C GLY A 66 24.15 25.07 -4.39
N GLY A 67 23.52 26.11 -4.93
CA GLY A 67 22.45 26.00 -5.92
C GLY A 67 22.97 25.31 -7.18
N VAL A 68 22.22 24.32 -7.67
CA VAL A 68 22.53 23.62 -8.91
C VAL A 68 21.71 24.27 -10.01
N GLY A 69 22.37 25.10 -10.82
CA GLY A 69 21.84 25.52 -12.10
C GLY A 69 21.75 24.32 -13.04
N GLU A 70 20.60 24.15 -13.69
CA GLU A 70 20.38 23.16 -14.73
C GLU A 70 21.30 23.46 -15.92
N ARG A 71 22.30 22.62 -16.14
CA ARG A 71 23.03 22.55 -17.41
C ARG A 71 22.29 21.59 -18.33
N ASN A 72 21.62 22.14 -19.34
CA ASN A 72 21.15 21.38 -20.49
C ASN A 72 22.38 20.88 -21.27
N VAL A 73 22.59 19.57 -21.24
CA VAL A 73 23.53 18.91 -22.15
C VAL A 73 22.69 18.38 -23.31
N GLU A 74 22.66 19.14 -24.40
CA GLU A 74 22.24 18.62 -25.71
C GLU A 74 23.45 17.96 -26.38
N GLY A 75 23.31 16.67 -26.72
CA GLY A 75 24.33 15.93 -27.47
C GLY A 75 24.38 14.44 -27.14
N GLY A 76 23.69 13.64 -27.95
CA GLY A 76 23.77 12.17 -27.96
C GLY A 76 22.39 11.52 -27.96
N ASN A 77 22.21 10.50 -28.80
CA ASN A 77 21.02 9.64 -28.88
C ASN A 77 20.89 8.75 -27.62
N GLY A 78 21.00 9.36 -26.44
CA GLY A 78 20.88 8.77 -25.12
C GLY A 78 19.52 9.12 -24.57
N MET A 79 18.71 8.09 -24.31
CA MET A 79 17.37 8.24 -23.76
C MET A 79 17.39 9.14 -22.50
N ARG A 80 16.66 10.26 -22.54
CA ARG A 80 16.62 11.25 -21.46
C ARG A 80 16.20 10.56 -20.16
N LYS A 81 17.12 10.48 -19.19
CA LYS A 81 16.83 9.87 -17.88
C LYS A 81 15.95 10.80 -17.05
N ILE A 82 15.02 10.23 -16.30
CA ILE A 82 14.11 10.95 -15.40
C ILE A 82 14.13 10.34 -14.00
N SER A 83 13.84 11.16 -12.99
CA SER A 83 13.69 10.69 -11.61
C SER A 83 12.54 9.69 -11.47
N GLY A 84 12.55 8.88 -10.41
CA GLY A 84 11.41 8.04 -10.05
C GLY A 84 10.14 8.85 -9.81
N ASN A 85 10.26 10.04 -9.20
CA ASN A 85 9.14 10.99 -9.03
C ASN A 85 8.47 11.31 -10.37
N LYS A 86 9.26 11.70 -11.38
CA LYS A 86 8.77 11.98 -12.74
C LYS A 86 8.17 10.75 -13.41
N LEU A 87 8.78 9.58 -13.23
CA LEU A 87 8.23 8.35 -13.79
C LEU A 87 6.89 7.98 -13.16
N LEU A 88 6.71 8.15 -11.85
CA LEU A 88 5.43 7.88 -11.19
C LEU A 88 4.33 8.78 -11.76
N VAL A 89 4.56 10.09 -11.87
CA VAL A 89 3.55 11.00 -12.43
C VAL A 89 3.24 10.66 -13.88
N LYS A 90 4.25 10.34 -14.69
CA LYS A 90 4.05 9.84 -16.06
C LYS A 90 3.21 8.55 -16.08
N ALA A 91 3.52 7.59 -15.22
CA ALA A 91 2.80 6.32 -15.13
C ALA A 91 1.34 6.53 -14.71
N LEU A 92 1.06 7.42 -13.75
CA LEU A 92 -0.31 7.76 -13.35
C LEU A 92 -1.13 8.29 -14.54
N LYS A 93 -0.54 9.18 -15.36
CA LYS A 93 -1.18 9.67 -16.58
C LYS A 93 -1.44 8.55 -17.59
N GLU A 94 -0.46 7.68 -17.83
CA GLU A 94 -0.61 6.54 -18.75
C GLU A 94 -1.61 5.49 -18.27
N GLU A 95 -1.84 5.40 -16.96
CA GLU A 95 -2.90 4.58 -16.37
C GLU A 95 -4.28 5.26 -16.36
N GLY A 96 -4.38 6.48 -16.88
CA GLY A 96 -5.64 7.23 -16.99
C GLY A 96 -6.12 7.81 -15.67
N VAL A 97 -5.22 8.05 -14.72
CA VAL A 97 -5.55 8.65 -13.42
C VAL A 97 -5.84 10.14 -13.63
N ASP A 98 -7.07 10.55 -13.35
CA ASP A 98 -7.50 11.96 -13.37
C ASP A 98 -7.58 12.59 -11.97
N THR A 99 -7.77 11.76 -10.94
CA THR A 99 -7.97 12.19 -9.56
C THR A 99 -7.09 11.34 -8.64
N LEU A 100 -6.35 12.00 -7.75
CA LEU A 100 -5.49 11.37 -6.77
C LEU A 100 -5.80 11.96 -5.39
N PHE A 101 -5.98 11.10 -4.40
CA PHE A 101 -6.23 11.48 -3.02
C PHE A 101 -4.90 11.45 -2.28
N GLY A 102 -4.39 12.62 -1.88
CA GLY A 102 -3.00 12.79 -1.45
C GLY A 102 -2.88 13.51 -0.12
N TYR A 103 -2.02 13.01 0.77
CA TYR A 103 -1.60 13.71 1.99
C TYR A 103 -0.06 13.81 2.02
N PRO A 104 0.51 15.01 1.82
CA PRO A 104 1.95 15.17 1.66
C PRO A 104 2.71 14.97 2.98
N GLY A 105 3.96 14.51 2.88
CA GLY A 105 4.90 14.47 4.01
C GLY A 105 6.34 14.31 3.54
N ALA A 106 7.28 14.21 4.48
CA ALA A 106 8.72 14.32 4.19
C ALA A 106 9.26 13.29 3.17
N CYS A 107 8.65 12.10 3.13
CA CYS A 107 9.03 11.01 2.23
C CYS A 107 8.33 11.07 0.86
N THR A 108 7.29 11.90 0.70
CA THR A 108 6.53 12.06 -0.55
C THR A 108 6.57 13.47 -1.12
N ILE A 109 7.23 14.42 -0.45
CA ILE A 109 7.22 15.84 -0.84
C ILE A 109 7.69 16.06 -2.29
N ASP A 110 8.71 15.33 -2.74
CA ASP A 110 9.25 15.44 -4.09
C ASP A 110 8.29 14.86 -5.15
N ILE A 111 7.45 13.90 -4.76
CA ILE A 111 6.36 13.38 -5.60
C ILE A 111 5.24 14.42 -5.69
N SER A 112 4.86 15.02 -4.55
CA SER A 112 3.85 16.08 -4.50
C SER A 112 4.24 17.30 -5.33
N ASP A 113 5.51 17.70 -5.27
CA ASP A 113 6.06 18.79 -6.10
C ASP A 113 5.96 18.46 -7.60
N GLU A 114 6.30 17.24 -8.02
CA GLU A 114 6.18 16.85 -9.43
C GLU A 114 4.71 16.75 -9.90
N LEU A 115 3.79 16.29 -9.06
CA LEU A 115 2.35 16.30 -9.35
C LEU A 115 1.85 17.74 -9.58
N TYR A 116 2.27 18.68 -8.72
CA TYR A 116 1.87 20.07 -8.79
C TYR A 116 2.31 20.76 -10.09
N LYS A 117 3.51 20.45 -10.60
CA LYS A 117 4.06 21.03 -11.83
C LYS A 117 3.30 20.68 -13.10
N GLN A 118 2.61 19.54 -13.13
CA GLN A 118 2.01 19.00 -14.34
C GLN A 118 0.56 19.46 -14.55
N GLY A 119 -0.19 19.75 -13.49
CA GLY A 119 -1.56 20.28 -13.56
C GLY A 119 -2.66 19.33 -14.08
N ASP A 120 -2.31 18.19 -14.67
CA ASP A 120 -3.26 17.28 -15.33
C ASP A 120 -4.04 16.37 -14.35
N ILE A 121 -3.47 16.08 -13.18
CA ILE A 121 -4.09 15.21 -12.17
C ILE A 121 -4.63 16.07 -11.04
N LYS A 122 -5.93 15.96 -10.77
CA LYS A 122 -6.57 16.64 -9.65
C LYS A 122 -6.15 15.98 -8.33
N VAL A 123 -5.36 16.69 -7.54
CA VAL A 123 -4.98 16.24 -6.19
C VAL A 123 -6.01 16.74 -5.18
N ILE A 124 -6.69 15.80 -4.52
CA ILE A 124 -7.58 16.06 -3.40
C ILE A 124 -6.78 15.90 -2.11
N LEU A 125 -6.85 16.90 -1.21
CA LEU A 125 -6.19 16.89 0.10
C LEU A 125 -7.24 16.77 1.22
N PRO A 126 -7.47 15.55 1.75
CA PRO A 126 -8.30 15.32 2.92
C PRO A 126 -7.60 15.80 4.19
N ARG A 127 -8.33 15.82 5.31
CA ARG A 127 -7.77 16.20 6.62
C ARG A 127 -7.13 15.05 7.39
N HIS A 128 -7.33 13.81 6.94
CA HIS A 128 -6.75 12.60 7.53
C HIS A 128 -6.61 11.51 6.48
N GLU A 129 -5.56 10.68 6.55
CA GLU A 129 -5.30 9.63 5.56
C GLU A 129 -6.36 8.52 5.57
N GLN A 130 -7.04 8.30 6.71
CA GLN A 130 -8.19 7.40 6.75
C GLN A 130 -9.34 7.91 5.86
N ALA A 131 -9.66 9.20 5.93
CA ALA A 131 -10.68 9.80 5.07
C ALA A 131 -10.25 9.72 3.60
N LEU A 132 -8.95 9.94 3.34
CA LEU A 132 -8.34 9.83 2.01
C LEU A 132 -8.59 8.47 1.36
N VAL A 133 -8.38 7.37 2.07
CA VAL A 133 -8.64 6.04 1.49
C VAL A 133 -10.12 5.79 1.28
N HIS A 134 -10.99 6.27 2.17
CA HIS A 134 -12.44 6.12 2.00
C HIS A 134 -13.00 6.98 0.85
N GLU A 135 -12.43 8.17 0.60
CA GLU A 135 -12.76 8.97 -0.58
C GLU A 135 -12.32 8.28 -1.87
N ALA A 136 -11.12 7.68 -1.89
CA ALA A 136 -10.64 6.90 -3.02
C ALA A 136 -11.49 5.64 -3.26
N ASP A 137 -11.93 4.96 -2.20
CA ASP A 137 -12.86 3.83 -2.25
C ASP A 137 -14.20 4.26 -2.88
N ALA A 138 -14.78 5.36 -2.41
CA ALA A 138 -16.03 5.91 -2.94
C ALA A 138 -15.90 6.34 -4.41
N TYR A 139 -14.78 6.97 -4.77
CA TYR A 139 -14.45 7.31 -6.15
C TYR A 139 -14.40 6.06 -7.04
N ALA A 140 -13.73 5.00 -6.61
CA ALA A 140 -13.61 3.77 -7.39
C ALA A 140 -14.98 3.12 -7.64
N ARG A 141 -15.84 3.07 -6.61
CA ARG A 141 -17.19 2.50 -6.73
C ARG A 141 -18.12 3.31 -7.62
N SER A 142 -18.04 4.64 -7.54
CA SER A 142 -18.94 5.53 -8.28
C SER A 142 -18.54 5.73 -9.75
N THR A 143 -17.27 5.50 -10.09
CA THR A 143 -16.75 5.72 -11.44
C THR A 143 -16.38 4.44 -12.20
N GLY A 144 -16.18 3.32 -11.49
CA GLY A 144 -15.60 2.11 -12.04
C GLY A 144 -14.10 2.19 -12.33
N LYS A 145 -13.45 3.32 -12.00
CA LYS A 145 -12.00 3.52 -12.15
C LYS A 145 -11.24 3.01 -10.93
N VAL A 146 -9.91 2.90 -11.06
CA VAL A 146 -9.04 2.60 -9.92
C VAL A 146 -8.89 3.84 -9.05
N GLY A 147 -9.21 3.75 -7.75
CA GLY A 147 -8.93 4.83 -6.81
C GLY A 147 -7.44 4.88 -6.46
N VAL A 148 -6.86 6.07 -6.41
CA VAL A 148 -5.42 6.25 -6.18
C VAL A 148 -5.16 7.08 -4.94
N CYS A 149 -4.36 6.53 -4.02
CA CYS A 149 -3.94 7.19 -2.78
C CYS A 149 -2.44 7.49 -2.81
N LEU A 150 -2.01 8.61 -2.23
CA LEU A 150 -0.59 8.92 -1.98
C LEU A 150 -0.41 9.50 -0.58
N VAL A 151 0.37 8.83 0.27
CA VAL A 151 0.67 9.30 1.63
C VAL A 151 2.13 9.13 2.00
N THR A 152 2.59 9.87 3.00
CA THR A 152 3.96 9.74 3.53
C THR A 152 4.20 8.43 4.29
N SER A 153 5.45 8.20 4.71
CA SER A 153 5.85 7.04 5.51
C SER A 153 5.27 7.05 6.92
N GLY A 154 5.51 5.98 7.67
CA GLY A 154 5.24 5.91 9.10
C GLY A 154 3.76 6.14 9.42
N PRO A 155 3.41 7.20 10.17
CA PRO A 155 2.04 7.43 10.60
C PRO A 155 1.05 7.59 9.43
N GLY A 156 1.47 8.25 8.35
CA GLY A 156 0.61 8.45 7.17
C GLY A 156 0.25 7.11 6.52
N ALA A 157 1.21 6.21 6.44
CA ALA A 157 1.02 4.85 5.93
C ALA A 157 0.14 4.00 6.87
N THR A 158 0.36 4.04 8.18
CA THR A 158 -0.46 3.26 9.14
C THR A 158 -1.91 3.72 9.21
N ASN A 159 -2.18 5.00 8.94
CA ASN A 159 -3.54 5.54 8.89
C ASN A 159 -4.37 4.99 7.71
N LEU A 160 -3.74 4.33 6.73
CA LEU A 160 -4.44 3.68 5.62
C LEU A 160 -5.09 2.35 6.00
N VAL A 161 -4.64 1.71 7.08
CA VAL A 161 -4.95 0.29 7.41
C VAL A 161 -6.45 -0.01 7.37
N THR A 162 -7.26 0.83 8.01
CA THR A 162 -8.72 0.64 8.03
C THR A 162 -9.33 0.73 6.64
N GLY A 163 -8.93 1.72 5.85
CA GLY A 163 -9.46 1.91 4.49
C GLY A 163 -9.04 0.79 3.53
N LEU A 164 -7.79 0.31 3.65
CA LEU A 164 -7.30 -0.84 2.89
C LEU A 164 -8.12 -2.10 3.22
N ALA A 165 -8.38 -2.34 4.50
CA ALA A 165 -9.23 -3.47 4.92
C ALA A 165 -10.64 -3.37 4.33
N THR A 166 -11.27 -2.19 4.40
CA THR A 166 -12.59 -1.94 3.78
C THR A 166 -12.58 -2.29 2.29
N ALA A 167 -11.66 -1.71 1.52
CA ALA A 167 -11.56 -1.95 0.09
C ALA A 167 -11.30 -3.43 -0.25
N ASN A 168 -10.51 -4.12 0.56
CA ASN A 168 -10.19 -5.53 0.34
C ASN A 168 -11.40 -6.45 0.54
N TYR A 169 -12.18 -6.23 1.60
CA TYR A 169 -13.37 -7.03 1.87
C TYR A 169 -14.47 -6.76 0.84
N ASP A 170 -14.57 -5.53 0.35
CA ASP A 170 -15.58 -5.13 -0.63
C ASP A 170 -15.14 -5.26 -2.10
N SER A 171 -13.92 -5.74 -2.35
CA SER A 171 -13.38 -5.95 -3.70
C SER A 171 -13.27 -4.66 -4.52
N VAL A 172 -12.82 -3.57 -3.90
CA VAL A 172 -12.68 -2.26 -4.55
C VAL A 172 -11.27 -2.10 -5.14
N PRO A 173 -11.14 -1.69 -6.41
CA PRO A 173 -9.85 -1.50 -7.05
C PRO A 173 -9.19 -0.22 -6.53
N LEU A 174 -8.18 -0.36 -5.67
CA LEU A 174 -7.35 0.74 -5.20
C LEU A 174 -5.87 0.49 -5.47
N VAL A 175 -5.12 1.55 -5.72
CA VAL A 175 -3.66 1.56 -5.67
C VAL A 175 -3.21 2.63 -4.68
N CYS A 176 -2.57 2.20 -3.59
CA CYS A 176 -2.10 3.09 -2.54
C CYS A 176 -0.57 3.17 -2.58
N PHE A 177 -0.06 4.37 -2.83
CA PHE A 177 1.36 4.68 -2.78
C PHE A 177 1.71 5.23 -1.41
N THR A 178 2.69 4.62 -0.75
CA THR A 178 3.25 5.10 0.51
C THR A 178 4.68 5.54 0.27
N GLY A 179 5.06 6.70 0.79
CA GLY A 179 6.48 7.04 0.89
C GLY A 179 7.17 6.15 1.93
N GLN A 180 8.47 5.95 1.76
CA GLN A 180 9.30 5.21 2.72
C GLN A 180 10.63 5.94 2.94
N VAL A 181 11.26 5.66 4.08
CA VAL A 181 12.65 6.08 4.33
C VAL A 181 13.59 5.54 3.24
N ALA A 182 14.78 6.14 3.11
CA ALA A 182 15.78 5.66 2.16
C ALA A 182 16.15 4.20 2.46
N ARG A 183 16.43 3.39 1.43
CA ARG A 183 16.64 1.93 1.59
C ARG A 183 17.68 1.54 2.64
N HIS A 184 18.77 2.32 2.77
CA HIS A 184 19.83 2.06 3.76
C HIS A 184 19.41 2.31 5.22
N LEU A 185 18.26 2.93 5.44
CA LEU A 185 17.65 3.18 6.75
C LEU A 185 16.56 2.16 7.10
N ILE A 186 16.09 1.37 6.13
CA ILE A 186 15.07 0.35 6.38
C ILE A 186 15.67 -0.75 7.29
N GLY A 187 14.96 -1.09 8.35
CA GLY A 187 15.33 -2.02 9.40
C GLY A 187 16.14 -1.41 10.54
N ASN A 188 16.34 -0.09 10.56
CA ASN A 188 17.21 0.59 11.53
C ASN A 188 16.44 1.47 12.53
N ASP A 189 15.12 1.25 12.67
CA ASP A 189 14.22 2.07 13.51
C ASP A 189 14.34 3.56 13.18
N ALA A 190 14.41 3.87 11.89
CA ALA A 190 14.62 5.23 11.42
C ALA A 190 13.39 6.11 11.69
N PHE A 191 13.58 7.43 11.67
CA PHE A 191 12.50 8.39 11.88
C PHE A 191 11.36 8.18 10.87
N GLN A 192 10.15 7.94 11.36
CA GLN A 192 8.95 7.66 10.56
C GLN A 192 9.08 6.44 9.64
N GLU A 193 9.91 5.46 10.01
CA GLU A 193 9.95 4.14 9.39
C GLU A 193 8.83 3.25 9.96
N VAL A 194 8.13 2.54 9.07
CA VAL A 194 7.19 1.46 9.43
C VAL A 194 7.24 0.37 8.33
N ASP A 195 7.22 -0.91 8.72
CA ASP A 195 6.99 -2.04 7.81
C ASP A 195 5.52 -2.11 7.37
N ILE A 196 5.13 -1.19 6.49
CA ILE A 196 3.74 -1.07 6.03
C ILE A 196 3.31 -2.28 5.19
N VAL A 197 4.22 -2.87 4.43
CA VAL A 197 3.95 -4.07 3.63
C VAL A 197 3.64 -5.25 4.54
N GLY A 198 4.40 -5.43 5.63
CA GLY A 198 4.13 -6.44 6.65
C GLY A 198 2.79 -6.24 7.33
N ILE A 199 2.49 -5.01 7.77
CA ILE A 199 1.21 -4.64 8.44
C ILE A 199 0.00 -4.92 7.55
N THR A 200 0.09 -4.58 6.26
CA THR A 200 -1.05 -4.60 5.34
C THR A 200 -1.18 -5.88 4.53
N ARG A 201 -0.28 -6.85 4.72
CA ARG A 201 -0.19 -8.07 3.91
C ARG A 201 -1.46 -8.91 3.87
N SER A 202 -2.21 -8.96 4.97
CA SER A 202 -3.45 -9.74 5.08
C SER A 202 -4.69 -8.97 4.60
N ILE A 203 -4.56 -7.67 4.37
CA ILE A 203 -5.66 -6.76 4.01
C ILE A 203 -5.42 -6.06 2.67
N THR A 204 -4.48 -6.56 1.88
CA THR A 204 -4.22 -6.11 0.51
C THR A 204 -4.17 -7.31 -0.42
N LYS A 205 -4.57 -7.10 -1.67
CA LYS A 205 -4.44 -8.12 -2.72
C LYS A 205 -2.98 -8.35 -3.09
N TYR A 206 -2.19 -7.28 -3.04
CA TYR A 206 -0.76 -7.30 -3.24
C TYR A 206 -0.11 -6.11 -2.53
N GLY A 207 1.10 -6.32 -2.00
CA GLY A 207 1.89 -5.31 -1.31
C GLY A 207 3.36 -5.50 -1.64
N VAL A 208 4.07 -4.43 -2.01
CA VAL A 208 5.49 -4.50 -2.38
C VAL A 208 6.23 -3.20 -2.06
N THR A 209 7.48 -3.32 -1.62
CA THR A 209 8.42 -2.21 -1.52
C THR A 209 9.32 -2.18 -2.75
N VAL A 210 9.45 -1.01 -3.39
CA VAL A 210 10.31 -0.85 -4.56
C VAL A 210 11.77 -0.76 -4.13
N HIS A 211 12.58 -1.75 -4.48
CA HIS A 211 14.01 -1.77 -4.11
C HIS A 211 14.93 -1.16 -5.17
N ARG A 212 14.52 -1.15 -6.44
CA ARG A 212 15.35 -0.73 -7.57
C ARG A 212 14.58 0.21 -8.49
N ARG A 213 15.22 1.30 -8.90
CA ARG A 213 14.62 2.30 -9.79
C ARG A 213 14.19 1.70 -11.13
N GLU A 214 14.89 0.70 -11.64
CA GLU A 214 14.59 0.03 -12.91
C GLU A 214 13.28 -0.76 -12.87
N GLU A 215 12.85 -1.20 -11.69
CA GLU A 215 11.64 -1.99 -11.52
C GLU A 215 10.38 -1.14 -11.33
N LEU A 216 10.54 0.15 -11.01
CA LEU A 216 9.46 1.05 -10.63
C LEU A 216 8.32 1.04 -11.66
N GLY A 217 8.64 1.21 -12.96
CA GLY A 217 7.63 1.22 -14.02
C GLY A 217 6.85 -0.10 -14.12
N ARG A 218 7.55 -1.25 -14.03
CA ARG A 218 6.92 -2.57 -14.02
C ARG A 218 6.02 -2.73 -12.80
N ILE A 219 6.49 -2.36 -11.61
CA ILE A 219 5.74 -2.51 -10.36
C ILE A 219 4.45 -1.68 -10.38
N ILE A 220 4.52 -0.42 -10.86
CA ILE A 220 3.32 0.42 -11.00
C ILE A 220 2.34 -0.23 -11.99
N LYS A 221 2.82 -0.71 -13.14
CA LYS A 221 1.97 -1.38 -14.14
C LYS A 221 1.28 -2.61 -13.58
N GLU A 222 2.02 -3.44 -12.86
CA GLU A 222 1.50 -4.62 -12.17
C GLU A 222 0.51 -4.23 -11.08
N ALA A 223 0.76 -3.18 -10.30
CA ALA A 223 -0.14 -2.74 -9.25
C ALA A 223 -1.52 -2.38 -9.79
N PHE A 224 -1.58 -1.56 -10.83
CA PHE A 224 -2.85 -1.20 -11.47
C PHE A 224 -3.53 -2.40 -12.16
N TYR A 225 -2.76 -3.30 -12.78
CA TYR A 225 -3.34 -4.52 -13.36
C TYR A 225 -3.92 -5.45 -12.30
N ILE A 226 -3.19 -5.71 -11.21
CA ILE A 226 -3.64 -6.54 -10.09
C ILE A 226 -4.87 -5.91 -9.44
N ALA A 227 -4.88 -4.60 -9.21
CA ALA A 227 -5.99 -3.93 -8.54
C ALA A 227 -7.32 -4.14 -9.27
N ARG A 228 -7.33 -4.08 -10.62
CA ARG A 228 -8.57 -4.13 -11.42
C ARG A 228 -8.95 -5.51 -11.97
N SER A 229 -8.00 -6.43 -12.10
CA SER A 229 -8.24 -7.72 -12.77
C SER A 229 -8.77 -8.81 -11.84
N GLY A 230 -9.51 -9.79 -12.38
CA GLY A 230 -10.09 -10.88 -11.58
C GLY A 230 -11.09 -10.34 -10.55
N LYS A 231 -11.01 -10.79 -9.30
CA LYS A 231 -11.67 -10.12 -8.16
C LYS A 231 -10.88 -8.85 -7.85
N PRO A 232 -11.43 -7.62 -8.04
CA PRO A 232 -10.68 -6.40 -7.77
C PRO A 232 -10.32 -6.26 -6.29
N GLY A 233 -9.36 -5.41 -5.97
CA GLY A 233 -8.93 -5.19 -4.58
C GLY A 233 -7.78 -4.19 -4.46
N PRO A 234 -7.44 -3.80 -3.22
CA PRO A 234 -6.40 -2.81 -2.97
C PRO A 234 -5.00 -3.38 -3.14
N VAL A 235 -4.13 -2.59 -3.75
CA VAL A 235 -2.69 -2.86 -3.89
C VAL A 235 -1.89 -1.75 -3.22
N LEU A 236 -0.89 -2.12 -2.44
CA LEU A 236 0.02 -1.17 -1.80
C LEU A 236 1.40 -1.21 -2.47
N VAL A 237 1.93 -0.04 -2.81
CA VAL A 237 3.27 0.13 -3.37
C VAL A 237 4.04 1.11 -2.49
N ASP A 238 5.06 0.60 -1.81
CA ASP A 238 5.89 1.36 -0.89
C ASP A 238 7.14 1.90 -1.61
N LEU A 239 7.39 3.20 -1.49
CA LEU A 239 8.28 3.98 -2.33
C LEU A 239 9.43 4.61 -1.53
N PRO A 240 10.60 3.96 -1.42
CA PRO A 240 11.77 4.53 -0.76
C PRO A 240 12.22 5.83 -1.42
N LYS A 241 12.44 6.87 -0.59
CA LYS A 241 12.78 8.22 -1.08
C LYS A 241 14.01 8.27 -2.00
N ASP A 242 15.04 7.47 -1.70
CA ASP A 242 16.26 7.42 -2.51
C ASP A 242 16.00 6.81 -3.89
N VAL A 243 15.21 5.73 -3.98
CA VAL A 243 14.79 5.13 -5.26
C VAL A 243 14.00 6.13 -6.10
N MET A 244 13.13 6.90 -5.45
CA MET A 244 12.31 7.91 -6.13
C MET A 244 13.13 9.11 -6.65
N GLY A 245 14.26 9.41 -6.00
CA GLY A 245 15.23 10.41 -6.46
C GLY A 245 16.15 9.95 -7.59
N GLU A 246 16.34 8.64 -7.77
CA GLU A 246 17.26 8.08 -8.78
C GLU A 246 16.82 8.35 -10.23
N LEU A 247 17.80 8.69 -11.08
CA LEU A 247 17.62 8.86 -12.52
C LEU A 247 17.63 7.51 -13.23
N GLY A 248 16.55 7.20 -13.94
CA GLY A 248 16.41 5.97 -14.71
C GLY A 248 15.76 6.18 -16.07
N SER A 249 15.47 5.09 -16.77
CA SER A 249 14.70 5.13 -18.02
C SER A 249 13.36 5.84 -17.81
N PRO A 250 12.90 6.65 -18.79
CA PRO A 250 11.57 7.24 -18.80
C PRO A 250 10.50 6.27 -19.31
N GLU A 251 10.88 5.08 -19.77
CA GLU A 251 9.96 4.11 -20.35
C GLU A 251 8.99 3.56 -19.30
N TYR A 252 7.69 3.57 -19.65
CA TYR A 252 6.64 2.93 -18.88
C TYR A 252 6.11 1.73 -19.67
N PRO A 253 6.04 0.52 -19.08
CA PRO A 253 5.63 -0.67 -19.81
C PRO A 253 4.19 -0.58 -20.33
N LYS A 254 3.99 -0.97 -21.60
CA LYS A 254 2.66 -1.06 -22.21
C LYS A 254 1.92 -2.34 -21.81
N GLU A 255 2.66 -3.43 -21.70
CA GLU A 255 2.14 -4.75 -21.37
C GLU A 255 2.50 -5.16 -19.95
N VAL A 256 1.72 -6.10 -19.41
CA VAL A 256 1.90 -6.65 -18.07
C VAL A 256 1.96 -8.16 -18.15
N ASN A 257 2.97 -8.75 -17.52
CA ASN A 257 3.14 -10.19 -17.46
C ASN A 257 3.61 -10.60 -16.06
N ILE A 258 2.66 -11.06 -15.23
CA ILE A 258 2.94 -11.47 -13.86
C ILE A 258 3.00 -12.99 -13.82
N ARG A 259 4.16 -13.51 -13.41
CA ARG A 259 4.35 -14.96 -13.25
C ARG A 259 3.36 -15.50 -12.22
N GLY A 260 2.56 -16.48 -12.64
CA GLY A 260 1.61 -17.18 -11.75
C GLY A 260 0.29 -16.45 -11.50
N TYR A 261 0.11 -15.23 -12.00
CA TYR A 261 -1.15 -14.50 -11.89
C TYR A 261 -1.76 -14.29 -13.27
N LYS A 262 -2.71 -15.17 -13.62
CA LYS A 262 -3.48 -15.13 -14.88
C LYS A 262 -4.96 -15.31 -14.57
N PRO A 263 -5.70 -14.21 -14.31
CA PRO A 263 -7.14 -14.28 -14.06
C PRO A 263 -7.86 -14.97 -15.21
N ASN A 264 -8.70 -15.95 -14.91
CA ASN A 264 -9.50 -16.62 -15.93
C ASN A 264 -10.72 -15.76 -16.27
N THR A 265 -10.78 -15.28 -17.50
CA THR A 265 -11.92 -14.50 -18.03
C THR A 265 -12.90 -15.36 -18.81
N ASN A 266 -12.57 -16.64 -19.06
CA ASN A 266 -13.38 -17.53 -19.88
C ASN A 266 -14.33 -18.40 -19.04
N VAL A 267 -15.55 -18.56 -19.56
CA VAL A 267 -16.57 -19.44 -18.98
C VAL A 267 -16.36 -20.88 -19.47
N HIS A 268 -16.45 -21.85 -18.56
CA HIS A 268 -16.44 -23.25 -18.92
C HIS A 268 -17.80 -23.67 -19.51
N ILE A 269 -17.88 -23.82 -20.84
CA ILE A 269 -19.13 -24.15 -21.57
C ILE A 269 -19.87 -25.37 -20.99
N GLY A 270 -19.15 -26.42 -20.58
CA GLY A 270 -19.77 -27.60 -19.98
C GLY A 270 -20.41 -27.36 -18.59
N GLN A 271 -19.98 -26.34 -17.84
CA GLN A 271 -20.61 -25.95 -16.58
C GLN A 271 -21.84 -25.08 -16.86
N LEU A 272 -21.75 -24.17 -17.84
CA LEU A 272 -22.87 -23.35 -18.28
C LEU A 272 -24.05 -24.22 -18.78
N LYS A 273 -23.79 -25.21 -19.64
CA LYS A 273 -24.83 -26.15 -20.12
C LYS A 273 -25.51 -26.89 -18.96
N ARG A 274 -24.76 -27.30 -17.94
CA ARG A 274 -25.30 -27.94 -16.74
C ARG A 274 -26.18 -27.00 -15.92
N ALA A 275 -25.74 -25.76 -15.73
CA ALA A 275 -26.52 -24.74 -15.03
C ALA A 275 -27.85 -24.44 -15.74
N VAL A 276 -27.84 -24.26 -17.06
CA VAL A 276 -29.05 -24.04 -17.86
C VAL A 276 -30.01 -25.24 -17.77
N LYS A 277 -29.50 -26.47 -17.83
CA LYS A 277 -30.34 -27.66 -17.67
C LYS A 277 -31.02 -27.71 -16.30
N LEU A 278 -30.31 -27.38 -15.22
CA LEU A 278 -30.89 -27.32 -13.87
C LEU A 278 -31.99 -26.26 -13.78
N LEU A 279 -31.75 -25.08 -14.37
CA LEU A 279 -32.74 -24.00 -14.40
C LEU A 279 -34.02 -24.38 -15.15
N ASN A 280 -33.91 -25.07 -16.28
CA ASN A 280 -35.08 -25.51 -17.06
C ASN A 280 -35.99 -26.50 -16.32
N HIS A 281 -35.44 -27.26 -15.35
CA HIS A 281 -36.23 -28.18 -14.53
C HIS A 281 -36.69 -27.57 -13.20
N ALA A 282 -36.21 -26.37 -12.85
CA ALA A 282 -36.56 -25.73 -11.59
C ALA A 282 -37.99 -25.15 -11.65
N LYS A 283 -38.80 -25.47 -10.63
CA LYS A 283 -40.18 -24.93 -10.54
C LYS A 283 -40.25 -23.57 -9.85
N LYS A 284 -39.29 -23.26 -8.96
CA LYS A 284 -39.23 -22.04 -8.15
C LYS A 284 -37.77 -21.60 -7.94
N PRO A 285 -37.04 -21.18 -9.01
CA PRO A 285 -35.65 -20.77 -8.88
C PRO A 285 -35.51 -19.45 -8.10
N LEU A 286 -34.42 -19.32 -7.36
CA LEU A 286 -33.99 -18.10 -6.68
C LEU A 286 -32.52 -17.85 -7.02
N PHE A 287 -32.18 -16.62 -7.39
CA PHE A 287 -30.81 -16.20 -7.69
C PHE A 287 -30.29 -15.25 -6.62
N PRO A 288 -29.36 -15.70 -5.75
CA PRO A 288 -28.65 -14.78 -4.86
C PRO A 288 -27.61 -14.00 -5.68
N ALA A 289 -27.92 -12.75 -6.00
CA ALA A 289 -27.02 -11.83 -6.71
C ALA A 289 -26.34 -10.87 -5.71
N GLY A 290 -25.03 -10.70 -5.84
CA GLY A 290 -24.23 -9.79 -5.00
C GLY A 290 -23.39 -8.82 -5.82
N GLY A 291 -22.49 -8.10 -5.16
CA GLY A 291 -21.68 -7.03 -5.79
C GLY A 291 -20.86 -7.47 -7.01
N GLY A 292 -20.54 -8.76 -7.14
CA GLY A 292 -19.88 -9.30 -8.33
C GLY A 292 -20.66 -9.12 -9.64
N VAL A 293 -21.99 -9.05 -9.58
CA VAL A 293 -22.85 -8.77 -10.75
C VAL A 293 -22.63 -7.33 -11.22
N ASN A 294 -22.65 -6.37 -10.29
CA ASN A 294 -22.39 -4.95 -10.59
C ASN A 294 -20.97 -4.74 -11.14
N ILE A 295 -19.97 -5.40 -10.54
CA ILE A 295 -18.56 -5.31 -11.01
C ILE A 295 -18.42 -5.85 -12.44
N ALA A 296 -19.21 -6.87 -12.81
CA ALA A 296 -19.22 -7.43 -14.16
C ALA A 296 -20.03 -6.59 -15.17
N GLY A 297 -20.78 -5.59 -14.71
CA GLY A 297 -21.67 -4.79 -15.55
C GLY A 297 -22.84 -5.59 -16.14
N ALA A 298 -23.34 -6.59 -15.39
CA ALA A 298 -24.36 -7.55 -15.82
C ALA A 298 -25.76 -7.24 -15.25
#